data_AF-A0A124ILK8-F1
#
_entry.id   AF-A0A124ILK8-F1
#
_cell.length_a   1.000
_cell.length_b   1.000
_cell.length_c   1.000
_cell.angle_alpha   90.00
_cell.angle_beta   90.00
_cell.angle_gamma   90.00
#
_symmetry.space_group_name_H-M   'P 1'
#
loop_
_entity.id
_entity.type
_entity.pdbx_description
1 polymer ?
#
loop_
_entity_poly.entity_id
_entity_poly.type
_entity_poly.pdbx_seq_one_letter_code
_entity_poly.pdbx_strand_id
1 'polypeptide(L)'
;MAVIIGLLTYKRPKNIYAINTKDTLEKITGDNYIITLNELNNPDFVLIDIRNQYEFEQGHLENAINIYAAEILSVDHIKVFDELKESNKTAVLYGNNPQEVNAPFLILYQLGFDNIKLLAIENSYLQNKLISKNTVIEKSEADVTAFINESVKKATTAQAVKKVVIAPPKKVITVQKKKKAPAEGGC
;
A
#
# COMPACT_ATOMS: atom_id res chain seq x y z
N MET A 1 3.89 -20.39 34.85
CA MET A 1 2.43 -20.14 34.93
C MET A 1 2.01 -18.77 34.43
N ALA A 2 2.65 -17.67 34.83
CA ALA A 2 2.27 -16.31 34.41
C ALA A 2 2.22 -16.09 32.88
N VAL A 3 3.17 -16.68 32.12
CA VAL A 3 3.20 -16.59 30.64
C VAL A 3 2.00 -17.30 29.99
N ILE A 4 1.59 -18.45 30.53
CA ILE A 4 0.45 -19.23 30.02
C ILE A 4 -0.85 -18.48 30.32
N ILE A 5 -0.98 -17.92 31.53
CA ILE A 5 -2.13 -17.09 31.91
C ILE A 5 -2.21 -15.85 31.01
N GLY A 6 -1.08 -15.17 30.77
CA GLY A 6 -1.02 -14.02 29.88
C GLY A 6 -1.37 -14.34 28.42
N LEU A 7 -1.00 -15.51 27.91
CA LEU A 7 -1.38 -15.96 26.56
C LEU A 7 -2.89 -16.27 26.47
N LEU A 8 -3.48 -16.86 27.52
CA LEU A 8 -4.89 -17.23 27.57
C LEU A 8 -5.82 -16.03 27.81
N THR A 9 -5.35 -14.99 28.50
CA THR A 9 -6.11 -13.74 28.74
C THR A 9 -5.90 -12.70 27.64
N TYR A 10 -4.98 -12.93 26.70
CA TYR A 10 -4.74 -12.02 25.59
C TYR A 10 -5.95 -11.96 24.66
N LYS A 11 -6.63 -10.81 24.64
CA LYS A 11 -7.72 -10.55 23.70
C LYS A 11 -7.14 -10.47 22.30
N ARG A 12 -7.48 -11.44 21.45
CA ARG A 12 -7.03 -11.45 20.06
C ARG A 12 -7.43 -10.14 19.37
N PRO A 13 -6.55 -9.56 18.55
CA PRO A 13 -6.92 -8.42 17.73
C PRO A 13 -8.07 -8.82 16.81
N LYS A 14 -9.04 -7.91 16.63
CA LYS A 14 -10.24 -8.17 15.82
C LYS A 14 -9.91 -8.41 14.33
N ASN A 15 -8.93 -7.67 13.83
CA ASN A 15 -8.51 -7.68 12.43
C ASN A 15 -7.09 -8.27 12.37
N ILE A 16 -7.00 -9.56 12.03
CA ILE A 16 -5.72 -10.25 11.80
C ILE A 16 -5.54 -10.35 10.28
N TYR A 17 -4.39 -9.95 9.77
CA TYR A 17 -4.09 -10.16 8.36
C TYR A 17 -3.96 -11.66 8.08
N ALA A 18 -4.87 -12.16 7.25
CA ALA A 18 -4.88 -13.54 6.77
C ALA A 18 -3.97 -13.71 5.56
N ILE A 19 -3.86 -12.67 4.72
CA ILE A 19 -3.03 -12.67 3.51
C ILE A 19 -1.83 -11.75 3.71
N ASN A 20 -0.64 -12.25 3.38
CA ASN A 20 0.60 -11.47 3.53
C ASN A 20 0.79 -10.50 2.35
N THR A 21 1.75 -9.58 2.50
CA THR A 21 2.03 -8.54 1.50
C THR A 21 2.51 -9.10 0.16
N LYS A 22 3.24 -10.23 0.16
CA LYS A 22 3.73 -10.85 -1.08
C LYS A 22 2.56 -11.40 -1.90
N ASP A 23 1.68 -12.16 -1.27
CA ASP A 23 0.50 -12.74 -1.94
C ASP A 23 -0.48 -11.64 -2.40
N THR A 24 -0.59 -10.56 -1.61
CA THR A 24 -1.34 -9.34 -1.99
C THR A 24 -0.75 -8.70 -3.25
N LEU A 25 0.58 -8.56 -3.31
CA LEU A 25 1.27 -7.99 -4.46
C LEU A 25 1.07 -8.86 -5.71
N GLU A 26 1.19 -10.17 -5.58
CA GLU A 26 0.96 -11.12 -6.68
C GLU A 26 -0.47 -10.98 -7.24
N LYS A 27 -1.48 -10.85 -6.38
CA LYS A 27 -2.87 -10.62 -6.80
C LYS A 27 -3.06 -9.33 -7.59
N ILE A 28 -2.58 -8.20 -7.08
CA ILE A 28 -2.80 -6.88 -7.70
C ILE A 28 -1.96 -6.69 -8.98
N THR A 29 -0.88 -7.45 -9.14
CA THR A 29 -0.07 -7.40 -10.38
C THR A 29 -0.75 -8.13 -11.55
N GLY A 30 -1.70 -9.03 -11.27
CA GLY A 30 -2.34 -9.85 -12.30
C GLY A 30 -3.53 -9.22 -13.02
N ASP A 31 -3.89 -7.96 -12.74
CA ASP A 31 -5.04 -7.17 -13.26
C ASP A 31 -6.45 -7.83 -13.15
N ASN A 32 -6.56 -9.11 -12.78
CA ASN A 32 -7.81 -9.88 -12.72
C ASN A 32 -8.78 -9.43 -11.59
N TYR A 33 -8.39 -8.44 -10.80
CA TYR A 33 -9.23 -7.85 -9.77
C TYR A 33 -10.01 -6.63 -10.28
N ILE A 34 -9.70 -6.10 -11.47
CA ILE A 34 -10.36 -4.93 -12.05
C ILE A 34 -11.44 -5.41 -13.04
N ILE A 35 -12.59 -4.74 -13.04
CA ILE A 35 -13.67 -4.94 -14.03
C ILE A 35 -14.26 -3.60 -14.49
N THR A 36 -14.98 -3.63 -15.60
CA THR A 36 -15.68 -2.49 -16.20
C THR A 36 -17.20 -2.63 -16.11
N LEU A 37 -17.95 -1.57 -16.42
CA LEU A 37 -19.43 -1.57 -16.42
C LEU A 37 -20.02 -2.67 -17.32
N ASN A 38 -19.34 -3.01 -18.42
CA ASN A 38 -19.82 -4.02 -19.38
C ASN A 38 -19.77 -5.44 -18.80
N GLU A 39 -18.99 -5.65 -17.75
CA GLU A 39 -18.77 -6.95 -17.10
C GLU A 39 -19.69 -7.15 -15.88
N LEU A 40 -20.55 -6.18 -15.57
CA LEU A 40 -21.47 -6.24 -14.43
C LEU A 40 -22.64 -7.22 -14.60
N ASN A 41 -22.80 -7.82 -15.78
CA ASN A 41 -23.87 -8.78 -16.09
C ASN A 41 -23.63 -10.18 -15.46
N ASN A 42 -23.08 -10.23 -14.25
CA ASN A 42 -22.85 -11.45 -13.50
C ASN A 42 -23.78 -11.48 -12.27
N PRO A 43 -24.69 -12.47 -12.14
CA PRO A 43 -25.62 -12.55 -11.02
C PRO A 43 -24.94 -12.78 -9.66
N ASP A 44 -23.69 -13.26 -9.65
CA ASP A 44 -22.91 -13.48 -8.43
C ASP A 44 -22.21 -12.20 -7.95
N PHE A 45 -22.30 -11.10 -8.71
CA PHE A 45 -21.73 -9.82 -8.32
C PHE A 45 -22.69 -9.04 -7.42
N VAL A 46 -22.13 -8.51 -6.33
CA VAL A 46 -22.81 -7.58 -5.44
C VAL A 46 -22.06 -6.27 -5.45
N LEU A 47 -22.71 -5.22 -5.93
CA LEU A 47 -22.15 -3.89 -6.02
C LEU A 47 -22.09 -3.25 -4.63
N ILE A 48 -20.92 -2.76 -4.25
CA ILE A 48 -20.67 -2.06 -3.00
C ILE A 48 -20.19 -0.64 -3.32
N ASP A 49 -21.04 0.33 -3.01
CA ASP A 49 -20.70 1.75 -3.10
C ASP A 49 -19.96 2.18 -1.84
N ILE A 50 -18.69 2.56 -1.97
CA ILE A 50 -17.85 2.93 -0.83
C ILE A 50 -17.89 4.42 -0.48
N ARG A 51 -18.71 5.21 -1.19
CA ARG A 51 -18.89 6.65 -0.91
C ARG A 51 -19.70 6.85 0.37
N ASN A 52 -19.73 8.08 0.88
CA ASN A 52 -20.56 8.37 2.04
C ASN A 52 -22.06 8.27 1.69
N GLN A 53 -22.89 8.13 2.73
CA GLN A 53 -24.33 7.99 2.61
C GLN A 53 -24.98 9.13 1.80
N TYR A 54 -24.51 10.37 1.96
CA TYR A 54 -25.06 11.51 1.24
C TYR A 54 -24.86 11.37 -0.28
N GLU A 55 -23.66 11.00 -0.73
CA GLU A 55 -23.39 10.77 -2.16
C GLU A 55 -24.17 9.58 -2.71
N PHE A 56 -24.32 8.52 -1.93
CA PHE A 56 -25.13 7.37 -2.29
C PHE A 56 -26.60 7.75 -2.51
N GLU A 57 -27.17 8.58 -1.63
CA GLU A 57 -28.55 9.08 -1.72
C GLU A 57 -28.77 10.03 -2.92
N GLN A 58 -27.74 10.79 -3.34
CA GLN A 58 -27.82 11.61 -4.56
C GLN A 58 -27.83 10.77 -5.85
N GLY A 59 -27.49 9.48 -5.76
CA GLY A 59 -27.55 8.52 -6.85
C GLY A 59 -26.45 7.49 -6.75
N HIS A 60 -26.78 6.25 -7.11
CA HIS A 60 -25.89 5.09 -7.07
C HIS A 60 -26.23 4.14 -8.23
N LEU A 61 -25.36 3.16 -8.48
CA LEU A 61 -25.65 2.10 -9.44
C LEU A 61 -26.78 1.21 -8.91
N GLU A 62 -27.61 0.70 -9.82
CA GLU A 62 -28.76 -0.13 -9.44
C GLU A 62 -28.33 -1.36 -8.63
N ASN A 63 -29.08 -1.67 -7.57
CA ASN A 63 -28.82 -2.77 -6.64
C ASN A 63 -27.51 -2.66 -5.82
N ALA A 64 -26.86 -1.49 -5.81
CA ALA A 64 -25.70 -1.27 -4.95
C ALA A 64 -26.07 -1.17 -3.47
N ILE A 65 -25.20 -1.70 -2.60
CA ILE A 65 -25.26 -1.54 -1.15
C ILE A 65 -24.24 -0.46 -0.75
N ASN A 66 -24.63 0.49 0.10
CA ASN A 66 -23.68 1.47 0.62
C ASN A 66 -22.90 0.92 1.81
N ILE A 67 -21.57 0.92 1.70
CA ILE A 67 -20.64 0.62 2.80
C ILE A 67 -19.56 1.68 2.78
N TYR A 68 -19.74 2.75 3.54
CA TYR A 68 -18.80 3.87 3.53
C TYR A 68 -17.36 3.42 3.86
N ALA A 69 -16.39 3.83 3.03
CA ALA A 69 -14.99 3.43 3.15
C ALA A 69 -14.40 3.65 4.56
N ALA A 70 -14.76 4.74 5.23
CA ALA A 70 -14.28 5.04 6.58
C ALA A 70 -14.76 4.04 7.64
N GLU A 71 -15.87 3.35 7.36
CA GLU A 71 -16.52 2.41 8.26
C GLU A 71 -16.44 0.96 7.75
N ILE A 72 -15.68 0.69 6.70
CA ILE A 72 -15.67 -0.61 6.01
C ILE A 72 -15.27 -1.79 6.91
N LEU A 73 -14.53 -1.51 7.99
CA LEU A 73 -14.11 -2.49 9.01
C LEU A 73 -15.04 -2.55 10.23
N SER A 74 -16.21 -1.92 10.17
CA SER A 74 -17.21 -2.04 11.22
C SER A 74 -17.68 -3.50 11.33
N VAL A 75 -18.12 -3.89 12.53
CA VAL A 75 -18.57 -5.27 12.77
C VAL A 75 -19.72 -5.66 11.84
N ASP A 76 -20.61 -4.73 11.53
CA ASP A 76 -21.76 -5.02 10.68
C ASP A 76 -21.39 -5.10 9.21
N HIS A 77 -20.45 -4.27 8.73
CA HIS A 77 -19.95 -4.36 7.35
C HIS A 77 -19.10 -5.60 7.11
N ILE A 78 -18.29 -6.02 8.09
CA ILE A 78 -17.52 -7.26 8.01
C ILE A 78 -18.43 -8.48 7.83
N LYS A 79 -19.57 -8.54 8.54
CA LYS A 79 -20.57 -9.62 8.35
C LYS A 79 -21.09 -9.67 6.91
N VAL A 80 -21.30 -8.53 6.26
CA VAL A 80 -21.72 -8.50 4.85
C VAL A 80 -20.67 -9.18 3.98
N PHE A 81 -19.39 -8.89 4.17
CA PHE A 81 -18.32 -9.54 3.40
C PHE A 81 -18.19 -11.04 3.71
N ASP A 82 -18.38 -11.44 4.96
CA ASP A 82 -18.43 -12.85 5.36
C ASP A 82 -19.59 -13.58 4.65
N GLU A 83 -20.80 -13.03 4.69
CA GLU A 83 -21.99 -13.60 4.03
C GLU A 83 -21.81 -13.70 2.50
N LEU A 84 -21.20 -12.70 1.87
CA LEU A 84 -20.87 -12.76 0.44
C LEU A 84 -19.88 -13.88 0.14
N LYS A 85 -18.88 -14.06 1.00
CA LYS A 85 -17.90 -15.13 0.84
C LYS A 85 -18.52 -16.52 1.03
N GLU A 86 -19.32 -16.69 2.08
CA GLU A 86 -20.03 -17.95 2.37
C GLU A 86 -21.04 -18.32 1.27
N SER A 87 -21.66 -17.33 0.65
CA SER A 87 -22.59 -17.51 -0.48
C SER A 87 -21.92 -17.56 -1.85
N ASN A 88 -20.58 -17.59 -1.90
CA ASN A 88 -19.78 -17.62 -3.12
C ASN A 88 -20.08 -16.46 -4.09
N LYS A 89 -20.46 -15.30 -3.55
CA LYS A 89 -20.66 -14.05 -4.28
C LYS A 89 -19.40 -13.21 -4.27
N THR A 90 -19.24 -12.38 -5.29
CA THR A 90 -18.10 -11.46 -5.41
C THR A 90 -18.54 -10.04 -5.07
N ALA A 91 -17.88 -9.42 -4.10
CA ALA A 91 -18.09 -8.01 -3.81
C ALA A 91 -17.36 -7.15 -4.86
N VAL A 92 -18.09 -6.25 -5.50
CA VAL A 92 -17.55 -5.34 -6.52
C VAL A 92 -17.58 -3.93 -5.95
N LEU A 93 -16.41 -3.42 -5.56
CA LEU A 93 -16.26 -2.13 -4.90
C LEU A 93 -16.14 -1.00 -5.92
N TYR A 94 -16.86 0.10 -5.71
CA TYR A 94 -16.71 1.33 -6.50
C TYR A 94 -16.88 2.60 -5.65
N GLY A 95 -16.15 3.65 -6.01
CA GLY A 95 -16.20 4.99 -5.38
C GLY A 95 -16.54 6.08 -6.40
N ASN A 96 -16.07 7.31 -6.18
CA ASN A 96 -16.17 8.34 -7.23
C ASN A 96 -15.18 8.09 -8.37
N ASN A 97 -14.06 7.47 -8.07
CA ASN A 97 -13.00 7.09 -8.99
C ASN A 97 -12.29 5.83 -8.46
N PRO A 98 -11.48 5.13 -9.28
CA PRO A 98 -10.80 3.91 -8.84
C PRO A 98 -9.83 4.12 -7.67
N GLN A 99 -9.27 5.32 -7.51
CA GLN A 99 -8.25 5.59 -6.50
C GLN A 99 -8.81 5.50 -5.07
N GLU A 100 -10.07 5.92 -4.88
CA GLU A 100 -10.77 5.81 -3.59
C GLU A 100 -10.95 4.35 -3.15
N VAL A 101 -11.00 3.41 -4.10
CA VAL A 101 -11.24 1.99 -3.85
C VAL A 101 -9.98 1.25 -3.42
N ASN A 102 -8.79 1.75 -3.79
CA ASN A 102 -7.52 1.06 -3.57
C ASN A 102 -7.28 0.70 -2.10
N ALA A 103 -7.40 1.66 -1.18
CA ALA A 103 -7.15 1.41 0.24
C ALA A 103 -8.18 0.44 0.85
N PRO A 104 -9.50 0.65 0.68
CA PRO A 104 -10.53 -0.32 1.09
C PRO A 104 -10.30 -1.73 0.55
N PHE A 105 -10.00 -1.85 -0.75
CA PHE A 105 -9.73 -3.13 -1.41
C PHE A 105 -8.53 -3.84 -0.78
N LEU A 106 -7.39 -3.15 -0.63
CA LEU A 106 -6.16 -3.74 -0.10
C LEU A 106 -6.34 -4.25 1.33
N ILE A 107 -7.01 -3.46 2.17
CA ILE A 107 -7.25 -3.85 3.56
C ILE A 107 -8.17 -5.07 3.63
N LEU A 108 -9.29 -5.07 2.90
CA LEU A 108 -10.20 -6.23 2.85
C LEU A 108 -9.49 -7.49 2.35
N TYR A 109 -8.71 -7.37 1.29
CA TYR A 109 -7.92 -8.48 0.76
C TYR A 109 -6.96 -9.04 1.80
N GLN A 110 -6.19 -8.18 2.47
CA GLN A 110 -5.26 -8.58 3.54
C GLN A 110 -5.96 -9.26 4.73
N LEU A 111 -7.21 -8.89 5.01
CA LEU A 111 -8.05 -9.54 6.03
C LEU A 111 -8.62 -10.90 5.59
N GLY A 112 -8.44 -11.29 4.33
CA GLY A 112 -8.83 -12.59 3.80
C GLY A 112 -10.07 -12.56 2.91
N PHE A 113 -10.61 -11.39 2.56
CA PHE A 113 -11.69 -11.28 1.58
C PHE A 113 -11.08 -11.26 0.17
N ASP A 114 -10.92 -12.43 -0.41
CA ASP A 114 -10.31 -12.67 -1.73
C ASP A 114 -11.32 -12.71 -2.89
N ASN A 115 -12.61 -12.80 -2.55
CA ASN A 115 -13.78 -12.69 -3.43
C ASN A 115 -14.21 -11.23 -3.66
N ILE A 116 -13.24 -10.35 -3.91
CA ILE A 116 -13.48 -8.92 -4.14
C ILE A 116 -12.88 -8.46 -5.47
N LYS A 117 -13.55 -7.48 -6.11
CA LYS A 117 -13.12 -6.82 -7.34
C LYS A 117 -13.30 -5.31 -7.23
N LEU A 118 -12.55 -4.57 -8.03
CA LEU A 118 -12.65 -3.13 -8.20
C LEU A 118 -13.37 -2.84 -9.52
N LEU A 119 -14.40 -2.00 -9.48
CA LEU A 119 -15.06 -1.49 -10.69
C LEU A 119 -14.41 -0.18 -11.13
N ALA A 120 -13.80 -0.19 -12.32
CA ALA A 120 -13.03 0.93 -12.86
C ALA A 120 -13.96 1.96 -13.54
N ILE A 121 -14.57 2.81 -12.72
CA ILE A 121 -15.47 3.88 -13.18
C ILE A 121 -15.12 5.25 -12.60
N GLU A 122 -15.55 6.28 -13.30
CA GLU A 122 -15.68 7.64 -12.77
C GLU A 122 -17.15 8.03 -12.66
N ASN A 123 -17.53 8.48 -11.47
CA ASN A 123 -18.84 9.01 -11.18
C ASN A 123 -18.81 10.54 -11.28
N SER A 124 -19.83 11.09 -11.93
CA SER A 124 -20.06 12.52 -12.08
C SER A 124 -21.55 12.81 -11.97
N TYR A 125 -21.93 14.06 -11.82
CA TYR A 125 -23.33 14.46 -11.73
C TYR A 125 -23.68 15.47 -12.83
N LEU A 126 -24.80 15.23 -13.50
CA LEU A 126 -25.40 16.17 -14.45
C LEU A 126 -26.89 16.32 -14.09
N GLN A 127 -27.31 17.54 -13.77
CA GLN A 127 -28.70 17.84 -13.38
C GLN A 127 -29.21 16.90 -12.27
N ASN A 128 -28.41 16.70 -11.22
CA ASN A 128 -28.70 15.84 -10.07
C ASN A 128 -28.90 14.35 -10.41
N LYS A 129 -28.43 13.91 -11.59
CA LYS A 129 -28.41 12.51 -11.96
C LYS A 129 -26.96 12.01 -11.99
N LEU A 130 -26.72 10.86 -11.35
CA LEU A 130 -25.43 10.17 -11.42
C LEU A 130 -25.15 9.74 -12.87
N ILE A 131 -23.94 10.02 -13.34
CA ILE A 131 -23.38 9.51 -14.59
C ILE A 131 -22.10 8.76 -14.24
N SER A 132 -22.12 7.45 -14.50
CA SER A 132 -20.97 6.56 -14.36
C SER A 132 -20.37 6.25 -15.72
N LYS A 133 -19.05 6.40 -15.86
CA LYS A 133 -18.32 6.08 -17.09
C LYS A 133 -17.16 5.15 -16.78
N ASN A 134 -16.89 4.21 -17.69
CA ASN A 134 -15.67 3.42 -17.60
C ASN A 134 -14.45 4.34 -17.66
N THR A 135 -13.45 4.07 -16.81
CA THR A 135 -12.16 4.75 -16.85
C THR A 135 -11.05 3.72 -17.01
N VAL A 136 -9.97 4.13 -17.66
CA VAL A 136 -8.79 3.28 -17.84
C VAL A 136 -7.87 3.53 -16.66
N ILE A 137 -7.49 2.47 -15.96
CA ILE A 137 -6.47 2.57 -14.92
C ILE A 137 -5.12 2.76 -15.62
N GLU A 138 -4.42 3.82 -15.23
CA GLU A 138 -3.13 4.18 -15.80
C GLU A 138 -2.17 3.00 -15.73
N LYS A 139 -1.60 2.63 -16.88
CA LYS A 139 -0.52 1.65 -16.95
C LYS A 139 0.79 2.43 -16.96
N SER A 140 1.69 2.09 -16.05
CA SER A 140 3.04 2.67 -16.04
C SER A 140 3.71 2.42 -17.39
N GLU A 141 4.06 3.49 -18.11
CA GLU A 141 4.87 3.40 -19.33
C GLU A 141 6.32 3.01 -19.02
N ALA A 142 6.77 3.22 -17.78
CA ALA A 142 8.11 2.88 -17.35
C ALA A 142 8.24 1.37 -17.12
N ASP A 143 9.24 0.76 -17.75
CA ASP A 143 9.67 -0.61 -17.45
C ASP A 143 10.43 -0.63 -16.12
N VAL A 144 9.66 -0.63 -15.02
CA VAL A 144 10.18 -0.69 -13.66
C VAL A 144 11.08 -1.92 -13.50
N THR A 145 10.75 -3.03 -14.14
CA THR A 145 11.56 -4.25 -14.10
C THR A 145 12.93 -4.03 -14.72
N ALA A 146 13.01 -3.38 -15.89
CA ALA A 146 14.28 -3.00 -16.50
C ALA A 146 15.10 -2.06 -15.61
N PHE A 147 14.46 -1.04 -15.02
CA PHE A 147 15.12 -0.11 -14.11
C PHE A 147 15.69 -0.81 -12.86
N ILE A 148 14.92 -1.71 -12.24
CA ILE A 148 15.36 -2.50 -11.09
C ILE A 148 16.52 -3.41 -11.48
N ASN A 149 16.41 -4.11 -12.62
CA ASN A 149 17.47 -4.98 -13.13
C ASN A 149 18.76 -4.20 -13.42
N GLU A 150 18.66 -3.00 -14.00
CA GLU A 150 19.81 -2.12 -14.24
C GLU A 150 20.43 -1.64 -12.92
N SER A 151 19.60 -1.27 -11.95
CA SER A 151 20.05 -0.83 -10.62
C SER A 151 20.78 -1.95 -9.88
N VAL A 152 20.25 -3.18 -9.91
CA VAL A 152 20.92 -4.36 -9.32
C VAL A 152 22.24 -4.67 -10.02
N LYS A 153 22.28 -4.60 -11.37
CA LYS A 153 23.53 -4.75 -12.14
C LYS A 153 24.56 -3.70 -11.74
N LYS A 154 24.18 -2.43 -11.58
CA LYS A 154 25.06 -1.33 -11.14
C LYS A 154 25.52 -1.50 -9.69
N ALA A 155 24.65 -1.95 -8.79
CA ALA A 155 25.01 -2.22 -7.40
C ALA A 155 25.99 -3.38 -7.25
N THR A 156 25.89 -4.39 -8.11
CA THR A 156 26.79 -5.56 -8.11
C THR A 156 28.13 -5.27 -8.79
N THR A 157 28.17 -4.30 -9.73
CA THR A 157 29.40 -3.85 -10.41
C THR A 157 30.12 -2.69 -9.71
N ALA A 158 29.48 -2.05 -8.73
CA ALA A 158 30.17 -1.15 -7.80
C ALA A 158 31.18 -1.95 -6.98
N GLN A 159 32.42 -2.03 -7.48
CA GLN A 159 33.57 -2.51 -6.74
C GLN A 159 33.53 -1.95 -5.32
N ALA A 160 33.68 -2.83 -4.33
CA ALA A 160 33.85 -2.46 -2.94
C ALA A 160 34.76 -1.23 -2.87
N VAL A 161 34.23 -0.09 -2.42
CA VAL A 161 35.02 1.11 -2.17
C VAL A 161 36.18 0.64 -1.30
N LYS A 162 37.38 0.55 -1.89
CA LYS A 162 38.58 0.26 -1.11
C LYS A 162 38.60 1.36 -0.06
N LYS A 163 38.42 1.00 1.21
CA LYS A 163 38.70 1.90 2.33
C LYS A 163 40.07 2.49 2.05
N VAL A 164 40.14 3.77 1.73
CA VAL A 164 41.42 4.47 1.64
C VAL A 164 41.94 4.45 3.08
N VAL A 165 42.85 3.53 3.35
CA VAL A 165 43.62 3.54 4.60
C VAL A 165 44.48 4.79 4.50
N ILE A 166 44.05 5.87 5.13
CA ILE A 166 44.87 7.06 5.30
C ILE A 166 46.03 6.62 6.20
N ALA A 167 47.21 6.44 5.61
CA ALA A 167 48.41 6.11 6.38
C ALA A 167 48.65 7.24 7.40
N PRO A 168 48.86 6.93 8.69
CA PRO A 168 49.14 7.97 9.67
C PRO A 168 50.41 8.73 9.25
N PRO A 169 50.44 10.07 9.38
CA PRO A 169 51.59 10.86 8.94
C PRO A 169 52.84 10.41 9.69
N LYS A 170 53.92 10.14 8.92
CA LYS A 170 55.24 9.82 9.50
C LYS A 170 55.66 10.97 10.43
N LYS A 171 55.89 10.66 11.71
CA LYS A 171 56.46 11.62 12.66
C LYS A 171 57.85 12.03 12.17
N VAL A 172 57.98 13.26 11.71
CA VAL A 172 59.29 13.89 11.47
C VAL A 172 59.87 14.24 12.83
N ILE A 173 60.92 13.53 13.25
CA ILE A 173 61.69 13.88 14.45
C ILE A 173 62.51 15.12 14.08
N THR A 174 62.03 16.31 14.44
CA THR A 174 62.83 17.52 14.38
C THR A 174 63.89 17.46 15.47
N VAL A 175 65.16 17.31 15.05
CA VAL A 175 66.31 17.43 15.95
C VAL A 175 66.28 18.83 16.55
N GLN A 176 65.94 18.94 17.84
CA GLN A 176 65.94 20.23 18.54
C GLN A 176 67.37 20.77 18.61
N LYS A 177 67.65 21.87 17.90
CA LYS A 177 68.86 22.66 18.10
C LYS A 177 68.81 23.25 19.51
N LYS A 178 69.83 22.98 20.34
CA LYS A 178 70.04 23.60 21.66
C LYS A 178 69.87 25.12 21.55
N LYS A 179 68.93 25.69 22.31
CA LYS A 179 68.83 27.15 22.50
C LYS A 179 70.06 27.65 23.28
N LYS A 180 70.69 28.71 22.77
CA LYS A 180 71.64 29.53 23.54
C LYS A 180 70.86 30.31 24.62
N ALA A 181 71.45 30.47 25.79
CA ALA A 181 70.87 31.21 26.90
C ALA A 181 70.62 32.69 26.52
N PRO A 182 69.54 33.33 27.02
CA PRO A 182 69.28 34.73 26.79
C PRO A 182 70.28 35.62 27.55
N ALA A 183 70.76 36.68 26.90
CA ALA A 183 71.37 37.84 27.55
C ALA A 183 70.27 38.86 27.89
N GLU A 184 70.44 39.54 29.02
CA GLU A 184 69.46 40.41 29.71
C GLU A 184 69.24 41.79 29.05
N GLY A 185 68.02 42.34 29.19
CA GLY A 185 67.64 43.76 28.99
C GLY A 185 67.45 44.22 27.53
N GLY A 186 66.38 44.90 27.10
CA GLY A 186 65.62 46.03 27.68
C GLY A 186 66.34 47.34 27.30
N CYS A 187 65.84 48.27 26.48
CA CYS A 187 64.50 48.59 25.94
C CYS A 187 64.51 48.70 24.41
#